data_AF-A0A2H1L8Q5-F1
#
_entry.id   AF-A0A2H1L8Q5-F1
#
_cell.length_a   1.000
_cell.length_b   1.000
_cell.length_c   1.000
_cell.angle_alpha   90.00
_cell.angle_beta   90.00
_cell.angle_gamma   90.00
#
_symmetry.space_group_name_H-M   'P 1'
#
loop_
_entity.id
_entity.type
_entity.pdbx_description
1 polymer ?
#
loop_
_entity_poly.entity_id
_entity_poly.type
_entity_poly.pdbx_seq_one_letter_code
_entity_poly.pdbx_strand_id
1 'polypeptide(L)'
;MTPPEEFRTAMRGYEKSEVDTRIGQLKKEIDSLRKALKDARSQVISADRAKLQVAGELSEAKQQLKKAANAQPETDGAPGTRIDHLLKIAESQARETLAQATADAETIRNKARADAAGQRARMRTESDDTLSGARSEAEAITSSAELRASETITAADKKAKETLASAEREAERLRSTATAEASDSRESLTRELATMRADAEEAAARVRSEAKTEADELRAAAQTEADALREDAQEKADALLADAKSREEETRKASEALDLELATKKSEFEKSEKERFDTSKAENDRVFKEAQERAEKAEADAKAATERAEHTRNDAVEQADTIIADGKKRAQTLISEARATAEATIEESQAESRRNVQSAQSQVDLLTKQRKTIAAQLDQLRSMFANPGLLPTSDDPKEPSAERVAAGAVPTEKIADEEELKALRAEAGFGTEAGADGDQDTDEMSVDDTASASEGAVDPDDAEAVIVDAETDDPAPEAADDAADQDDEDEPDQGDEDEAVDSDGTAESADDAAGGSAGKPSTTLHGRPQANNRPR
;
A
#
# COMPACT_ATOMS: atom_id res chain seq x y z
N MET A 1 12.77 -130.46 35.07
CA MET A 1 11.37 -130.01 34.95
C MET A 1 11.18 -129.66 33.49
N THR A 2 10.13 -130.16 32.84
CA THR A 2 9.64 -129.56 31.59
C THR A 2 9.07 -128.17 31.91
N PRO A 3 9.18 -127.19 31.00
CA PRO A 3 8.50 -125.90 31.18
C PRO A 3 6.97 -126.10 31.13
N PRO A 4 6.18 -125.20 31.77
CA PRO A 4 4.74 -125.18 31.57
C PRO A 4 4.43 -124.70 30.15
N GLU A 5 3.79 -125.54 29.35
CA GLU A 5 3.20 -125.12 28.07
C GLU A 5 1.96 -124.26 28.37
N GLU A 6 1.98 -122.99 27.97
CA GLU A 6 0.88 -122.06 28.21
C GLU A 6 -0.23 -122.26 27.16
N PHE A 7 -1.40 -122.72 27.60
CA PHE A 7 -2.58 -122.85 26.74
C PHE A 7 -3.05 -121.47 26.24
N ARG A 8 -3.46 -121.38 24.97
CA ARG A 8 -4.00 -120.13 24.43
C ARG A 8 -5.26 -119.72 25.18
N THR A 9 -5.40 -118.44 25.48
CA THR A 9 -6.55 -117.90 26.22
C THR A 9 -7.57 -117.30 25.25
N ALA A 10 -8.75 -117.90 25.18
CA ALA A 10 -9.92 -117.37 24.48
C ALA A 10 -10.77 -116.48 25.41
N MET A 11 -11.79 -115.82 24.85
CA MET A 11 -12.74 -114.93 25.54
C MET A 11 -13.45 -115.50 26.79
N ARG A 12 -13.31 -116.80 27.09
CA ARG A 12 -13.93 -117.47 28.26
C ARG A 12 -12.96 -118.44 28.97
N GLY A 13 -11.66 -118.17 28.90
CA GLY A 13 -10.59 -119.02 29.45
C GLY A 13 -9.84 -119.80 28.37
N TYR A 14 -9.08 -120.82 28.78
CA TYR A 14 -8.20 -121.58 27.89
C TYR A 14 -8.93 -122.26 26.73
N GLU A 15 -8.25 -122.38 25.58
CA GLU A 15 -8.81 -122.98 24.38
C GLU A 15 -9.06 -124.48 24.59
N LYS A 16 -10.34 -124.87 24.53
CA LYS A 16 -10.78 -126.23 24.84
C LYS A 16 -10.11 -127.30 23.97
N SER A 17 -9.83 -126.99 22.70
CA SER A 17 -9.17 -127.87 21.73
C SER A 17 -7.77 -128.29 22.20
N GLU A 18 -6.96 -127.32 22.63
CA GLU A 18 -5.60 -127.53 23.14
C GLU A 18 -5.65 -128.29 24.47
N VAL A 19 -6.56 -127.90 25.37
CA VAL A 19 -6.74 -128.54 26.69
C VAL A 19 -7.19 -130.00 26.59
N ASP A 20 -8.22 -130.32 25.80
CA ASP A 20 -8.68 -131.70 25.60
C ASP A 20 -7.59 -132.57 24.94
N THR A 21 -6.81 -131.99 24.03
CA THR A 21 -5.65 -132.66 23.40
C THR A 21 -4.56 -132.98 24.43
N ARG A 22 -4.19 -132.02 25.28
CA ARG A 22 -3.16 -132.22 26.33
C ARG A 22 -3.63 -133.21 27.39
N ILE A 23 -4.89 -133.16 27.79
CA ILE A 23 -5.52 -134.17 28.67
C ILE A 23 -5.47 -135.57 28.01
N GLY A 24 -5.67 -135.64 26.68
CA GLY A 24 -5.54 -136.87 25.91
C GLY A 24 -4.12 -137.45 25.87
N GLN A 25 -3.09 -136.59 25.79
CA GLN A 25 -1.68 -136.98 25.89
C GLN A 25 -1.33 -137.47 27.30
N LEU A 26 -1.63 -136.66 28.33
CA LEU A 26 -1.33 -136.98 29.74
C LEU A 26 -1.98 -138.30 30.18
N LYS A 27 -3.19 -138.62 29.69
CA LYS A 27 -3.81 -139.95 29.92
C LYS A 27 -2.98 -141.10 29.34
N LYS A 28 -2.50 -140.96 28.09
CA LYS A 28 -1.63 -141.96 27.44
C LYS A 28 -0.29 -142.11 28.16
N GLU A 29 0.32 -140.99 28.57
CA GLU A 29 1.55 -140.98 29.38
C GLU A 29 1.33 -141.76 30.69
N ILE A 30 0.29 -141.41 31.46
CA ILE A 30 -0.08 -142.07 32.73
C ILE A 30 -0.30 -143.57 32.55
N ASP A 31 -1.02 -144.01 31.51
CA ASP A 31 -1.27 -145.43 31.27
C ASP A 31 -0.03 -146.17 30.79
N SER A 32 0.88 -145.52 30.05
CA SER A 32 2.20 -146.09 29.72
C SER A 32 3.07 -146.27 30.98
N LEU A 33 3.06 -145.30 31.90
CA LEU A 33 3.78 -145.37 33.17
C LEU A 33 3.19 -146.42 34.12
N ARG A 34 1.85 -146.55 34.16
CA ARG A 34 1.16 -147.64 34.88
C ARG A 34 1.55 -149.01 34.35
N LYS A 35 1.66 -149.17 33.02
CA LYS A 35 2.13 -150.41 32.41
C LYS A 35 3.60 -150.69 32.78
N ALA A 36 4.50 -149.73 32.60
CA ALA A 36 5.90 -149.88 32.97
C ALA A 36 6.08 -150.22 34.47
N LEU A 37 5.29 -149.60 35.36
CA LEU A 37 5.27 -149.91 36.79
C LEU A 37 4.75 -151.32 37.09
N LYS A 38 3.73 -151.80 36.36
CA LYS A 38 3.23 -153.18 36.48
C LYS A 38 4.28 -154.19 36.03
N ASP A 39 4.96 -153.92 34.91
CA ASP A 39 5.97 -154.79 34.34
C ASP A 39 7.24 -154.80 35.21
N ALA A 40 7.65 -153.67 35.78
CA ALA A 40 8.73 -153.62 36.78
C ALA A 40 8.36 -154.38 38.08
N ARG A 41 7.12 -154.24 38.57
CA ARG A 41 6.64 -155.02 39.73
C ARG A 41 6.62 -156.53 39.45
N SER A 42 6.26 -156.96 38.24
CA SER A 42 6.29 -158.39 37.90
C SER A 42 7.72 -158.93 37.83
N GLN A 43 8.68 -158.13 37.36
CA GLN A 43 10.11 -158.46 37.40
C GLN A 43 10.62 -158.61 38.83
N VAL A 44 10.31 -157.67 39.74
CA VAL A 44 10.66 -157.78 41.17
C VAL A 44 10.06 -159.06 41.78
N ILE A 45 8.77 -159.34 41.55
CA ILE A 45 8.12 -160.57 42.04
C ILE A 45 8.78 -161.84 41.47
N SER A 46 9.27 -161.82 40.22
CA SER A 46 10.01 -162.95 39.66
C SER A 46 11.40 -163.13 40.28
N ALA A 47 12.11 -162.03 40.58
CA ALA A 47 13.40 -162.05 41.25
C ALA A 47 13.27 -162.50 42.71
N ASP A 48 12.24 -162.06 43.43
CA ASP A 48 11.95 -162.52 44.79
C ASP A 48 11.57 -164.01 44.83
N ARG A 49 10.84 -164.51 43.82
CA ARG A 49 10.59 -165.96 43.67
C ARG A 49 11.88 -166.73 43.43
N ALA A 50 12.72 -166.30 42.48
CA ALA A 50 14.00 -166.95 42.22
C ALA A 50 14.91 -166.96 43.47
N LYS A 51 14.96 -165.83 44.20
CA LYS A 51 15.67 -165.71 45.48
C LYS A 51 15.11 -166.65 46.56
N LEU A 52 13.78 -166.83 46.63
CA LEU A 52 13.15 -167.78 47.55
C LEU A 52 13.38 -169.24 47.13
N GLN A 53 13.45 -169.55 45.83
CA GLN A 53 13.80 -170.88 45.32
C GLN A 53 15.26 -171.22 45.69
N VAL A 54 16.22 -170.34 45.38
CA VAL A 54 17.64 -170.51 45.76
C VAL A 54 17.80 -170.60 47.29
N ALA A 55 17.04 -169.82 48.07
CA ALA A 55 17.04 -169.94 49.53
C ALA A 55 16.43 -171.27 50.03
N GLY A 56 15.44 -171.81 49.32
CA GLY A 56 14.85 -173.13 49.53
C GLY A 56 15.85 -174.24 49.25
N GLU A 57 16.44 -174.25 48.05
CA GLU A 57 17.50 -175.19 47.64
C GLU A 57 18.69 -175.16 48.61
N LEU A 58 19.14 -173.97 49.04
CA LEU A 58 20.18 -173.82 50.05
C LEU A 58 19.76 -174.38 51.42
N SER A 59 18.48 -174.27 51.78
CA SER A 59 17.91 -174.84 53.02
C SER A 59 17.80 -176.36 52.94
N GLU A 60 17.38 -176.90 51.79
CA GLU A 60 17.32 -178.34 51.53
C GLU A 60 18.72 -178.96 51.50
N ALA A 61 19.70 -178.35 50.83
CA ALA A 61 21.09 -178.77 50.87
C ALA A 61 21.63 -178.79 52.32
N LYS A 62 21.34 -177.74 53.12
CA LYS A 62 21.69 -177.70 54.56
C LYS A 62 20.97 -178.78 55.37
N GLN A 63 19.70 -179.09 55.06
CA GLN A 63 18.98 -180.18 55.72
C GLN A 63 19.49 -181.57 55.30
N GLN A 64 19.86 -181.77 54.04
CA GLN A 64 20.48 -183.01 53.56
C GLN A 64 21.82 -183.23 54.26
N LEU A 65 22.66 -182.20 54.34
CA LEU A 65 23.93 -182.22 55.08
C LEU A 65 23.70 -182.53 56.57
N LYS A 66 22.71 -181.90 57.22
CA LYS A 66 22.35 -182.19 58.62
C LYS A 66 21.73 -183.58 58.83
N LYS A 67 20.96 -184.11 57.87
CA LYS A 67 20.43 -185.48 57.91
C LYS A 67 21.55 -186.50 57.73
N ALA A 68 22.49 -186.27 56.82
CA ALA A 68 23.69 -187.08 56.64
C ALA A 68 24.59 -187.08 57.88
N ALA A 69 24.67 -185.96 58.61
CA ALA A 69 25.41 -185.85 59.87
C ALA A 69 24.71 -186.50 61.08
N ASN A 70 23.38 -186.70 61.03
CA ASN A 70 22.57 -187.19 62.14
C ASN A 70 22.00 -188.62 61.95
N ALA A 71 22.28 -189.29 60.83
CA ALA A 71 21.91 -190.68 60.63
C ALA A 71 22.67 -191.60 61.60
N GLN A 72 21.99 -192.59 62.19
CA GLN A 72 22.59 -193.53 63.13
C GLN A 72 23.63 -194.46 62.45
N PRO A 73 24.66 -194.92 63.20
CA PRO A 73 25.83 -195.54 62.61
C PRO A 73 25.64 -197.05 62.40
N GLU A 74 25.30 -197.46 61.18
CA GLU A 74 25.41 -198.85 60.71
C GLU A 74 25.97 -198.89 59.29
N THR A 75 26.76 -199.93 58.99
CA THR A 75 27.57 -200.17 57.76
C THR A 75 28.80 -199.29 57.54
N ASP A 76 29.90 -199.93 57.14
CA ASP A 76 31.26 -199.38 57.20
C ASP A 76 31.60 -198.31 56.14
N GLY A 77 32.15 -197.19 56.62
CA GLY A 77 32.80 -196.18 55.81
C GLY A 77 33.32 -195.04 56.68
N ALA A 78 34.61 -194.72 56.59
CA ALA A 78 35.23 -193.72 57.47
C ALA A 78 34.56 -192.33 57.29
N PRO A 79 34.02 -191.70 58.36
CA PRO A 79 33.06 -190.61 58.22
C PRO A 79 33.60 -189.35 57.54
N GLY A 80 34.92 -189.11 57.59
CA GLY A 80 35.56 -187.94 56.97
C GLY A 80 35.35 -187.87 55.45
N THR A 81 35.54 -188.96 54.71
CA THR A 81 35.58 -188.90 53.23
C THR A 81 34.22 -188.57 52.60
N ARG A 82 33.11 -188.98 53.22
CA ARG A 82 31.76 -188.59 52.79
C ARG A 82 31.45 -187.14 53.15
N ILE A 83 31.93 -186.65 54.29
CA ILE A 83 31.81 -185.24 54.68
C ILE A 83 32.61 -184.35 53.72
N ASP A 84 33.86 -184.71 53.42
CA ASP A 84 34.70 -183.99 52.45
C ASP A 84 34.07 -183.97 51.05
N HIS A 85 33.48 -185.08 50.60
CA HIS A 85 32.80 -185.12 49.31
C HIS A 85 31.56 -184.23 49.27
N LEU A 86 30.74 -184.23 50.33
CA LEU A 86 29.56 -183.36 50.45
C LEU A 86 29.94 -181.89 50.59
N LEU A 87 30.99 -181.57 51.35
CA LEU A 87 31.56 -180.22 51.44
C LEU A 87 32.05 -179.75 50.08
N LYS A 88 32.72 -180.61 49.31
CA LYS A 88 33.20 -180.28 47.96
C LYS A 88 32.07 -180.07 46.95
N ILE A 89 30.97 -180.82 47.05
CA ILE A 89 29.75 -180.60 46.25
C ILE A 89 29.06 -179.29 46.65
N ALA A 90 28.90 -179.04 47.95
CA ALA A 90 28.32 -177.81 48.47
C ALA A 90 29.17 -176.58 48.12
N GLU A 91 30.50 -176.72 48.11
CA GLU A 91 31.42 -175.67 47.69
C GLU A 91 31.35 -175.43 46.18
N SER A 92 31.30 -176.48 45.33
CA SER A 92 31.11 -176.29 43.89
C SER A 92 29.77 -175.62 43.59
N GLN A 93 28.68 -176.04 44.26
CA GLN A 93 27.36 -175.44 44.10
C GLN A 93 27.32 -173.99 44.63
N ALA A 94 28.03 -173.67 45.72
CA ALA A 94 28.17 -172.30 46.22
C ALA A 94 28.99 -171.41 45.27
N ARG A 95 30.05 -171.94 44.66
CA ARG A 95 30.85 -171.24 43.64
C ARG A 95 30.05 -171.03 42.35
N GLU A 96 29.25 -172.02 41.93
CA GLU A 96 28.39 -171.98 40.75
C GLU A 96 27.23 -170.99 40.92
N THR A 97 26.50 -171.05 42.05
CA THR A 97 25.44 -170.07 42.36
C THR A 97 25.98 -168.65 42.57
N LEU A 98 27.19 -168.49 43.12
CA LEU A 98 27.86 -167.19 43.18
C LEU A 98 28.23 -166.69 41.77
N ALA A 99 28.80 -167.56 40.92
CA ALA A 99 29.14 -167.21 39.54
C ALA A 99 27.90 -166.80 38.72
N GLN A 100 26.81 -167.55 38.83
CA GLN A 100 25.52 -167.22 38.23
C GLN A 100 24.99 -165.88 38.75
N ALA A 101 24.94 -165.68 40.08
CA ALA A 101 24.48 -164.43 40.67
C ALA A 101 25.35 -163.22 40.27
N THR A 102 26.66 -163.39 40.07
CA THR A 102 27.52 -162.34 39.52
C THR A 102 27.26 -162.08 38.04
N ALA A 103 27.06 -163.12 37.21
CA ALA A 103 26.73 -162.96 35.80
C ALA A 103 25.35 -162.30 35.59
N ASP A 104 24.36 -162.63 36.41
CA ASP A 104 23.05 -161.98 36.44
C ASP A 104 23.18 -160.51 36.88
N ALA A 105 23.96 -160.22 37.94
CA ALA A 105 24.20 -158.85 38.40
C ALA A 105 24.95 -157.99 37.36
N GLU A 106 25.91 -158.57 36.62
CA GLU A 106 26.58 -157.90 35.51
C GLU A 106 25.65 -157.69 34.31
N THR A 107 24.81 -158.67 33.98
CA THR A 107 23.79 -158.55 32.93
C THR A 107 22.79 -157.43 33.27
N ILE A 108 22.30 -157.37 34.50
CA ILE A 108 21.42 -156.30 34.98
C ILE A 108 22.12 -154.94 34.96
N ARG A 109 23.39 -154.86 35.40
CA ARG A 109 24.18 -153.60 35.35
C ARG A 109 24.43 -153.13 33.92
N ASN A 110 24.75 -154.04 33.01
CA ASN A 110 25.03 -153.70 31.62
C ASN A 110 23.75 -153.31 30.87
N LYS A 111 22.63 -153.98 31.15
CA LYS A 111 21.30 -153.56 30.69
C LYS A 111 20.93 -152.17 31.22
N ALA A 112 21.02 -151.93 32.53
CA ALA A 112 20.71 -150.63 33.11
C ALA A 112 21.62 -149.49 32.60
N ARG A 113 22.90 -149.79 32.31
CA ARG A 113 23.82 -148.86 31.63
C ARG A 113 23.39 -148.58 30.19
N ALA A 114 22.99 -149.60 29.42
CA ALA A 114 22.51 -149.44 28.06
C ALA A 114 21.19 -148.66 28.00
N ASP A 115 20.22 -148.99 28.86
CA ASP A 115 18.94 -148.28 28.98
C ASP A 115 19.16 -146.80 29.34
N ALA A 116 20.03 -146.52 30.33
CA ALA A 116 20.37 -145.15 30.74
C ALA A 116 21.28 -144.40 29.75
N ALA A 117 21.98 -145.08 28.85
CA ALA A 117 22.69 -144.47 27.73
C ALA A 117 21.71 -144.13 26.59
N GLY A 118 20.82 -145.06 26.25
CA GLY A 118 19.76 -144.86 25.25
C GLY A 118 18.78 -143.75 25.66
N GLN A 119 18.40 -143.66 26.94
CA GLN A 119 17.59 -142.53 27.43
C GLN A 119 18.34 -141.20 27.29
N ARG A 120 19.62 -141.12 27.67
CA ARG A 120 20.42 -139.89 27.51
C ARG A 120 20.62 -139.50 26.04
N ALA A 121 20.75 -140.47 25.14
CA ALA A 121 20.82 -140.21 23.71
C ALA A 121 19.51 -139.60 23.20
N ARG A 122 18.36 -140.21 23.53
CA ARG A 122 17.03 -139.67 23.18
C ARG A 122 16.79 -138.26 23.72
N MET A 123 17.04 -138.04 25.02
CA MET A 123 16.86 -136.72 25.64
C MET A 123 17.79 -135.65 25.04
N ARG A 124 18.97 -136.03 24.52
CA ARG A 124 19.84 -135.11 23.78
C ARG A 124 19.26 -134.79 22.42
N THR A 125 18.93 -135.80 21.61
CA THR A 125 18.29 -135.59 20.30
C THR A 125 17.03 -134.73 20.42
N GLU A 126 16.14 -135.02 21.37
CA GLU A 126 14.94 -134.24 21.65
C GLU A 126 15.26 -132.78 22.09
N SER A 127 16.33 -132.58 22.86
CA SER A 127 16.81 -131.23 23.24
C SER A 127 17.48 -130.48 22.08
N ASP A 128 18.18 -131.18 21.19
CA ASP A 128 18.87 -130.59 20.03
C ASP A 128 17.85 -130.26 18.94
N ASP A 129 16.86 -131.13 18.71
CA ASP A 129 15.71 -130.92 17.82
C ASP A 129 14.85 -129.73 18.28
N THR A 130 14.52 -129.64 19.58
CA THR A 130 13.73 -128.51 20.12
C THR A 130 14.51 -127.20 20.10
N LEU A 131 15.83 -127.21 20.38
CA LEU A 131 16.68 -126.03 20.21
C LEU A 131 16.85 -125.61 18.74
N SER A 132 16.88 -126.57 17.81
CA SER A 132 16.93 -126.28 16.37
C SER A 132 15.61 -125.71 15.86
N GLY A 133 14.48 -126.27 16.29
CA GLY A 133 13.14 -125.75 16.01
C GLY A 133 12.95 -124.32 16.54
N ALA A 134 13.26 -124.08 17.82
CA ALA A 134 13.14 -122.76 18.43
C ALA A 134 14.04 -121.69 17.79
N ARG A 135 15.24 -122.07 17.30
CA ARG A 135 16.11 -121.17 16.52
C ARG A 135 15.50 -120.84 15.16
N SER A 136 15.05 -121.86 14.42
CA SER A 136 14.42 -121.67 13.11
C SER A 136 13.13 -120.84 13.18
N GLU A 137 12.33 -121.04 14.24
CA GLU A 137 11.14 -120.20 14.51
C GLU A 137 11.54 -118.76 14.87
N ALA A 138 12.55 -118.56 15.71
CA ALA A 138 13.04 -117.23 16.03
C ALA A 138 13.59 -116.48 14.80
N GLU A 139 14.39 -117.15 13.96
CA GLU A 139 14.93 -116.62 12.69
C GLU A 139 13.81 -116.28 11.69
N ALA A 140 12.77 -117.13 11.60
CA ALA A 140 11.59 -116.85 10.79
C ALA A 140 10.80 -115.64 11.32
N ILE A 141 10.66 -115.50 12.65
CA ILE A 141 9.99 -114.36 13.28
C ILE A 141 10.79 -113.07 13.06
N THR A 142 12.12 -113.06 13.25
CA THR A 142 12.94 -111.86 13.03
C THR A 142 12.93 -111.44 11.57
N SER A 143 13.17 -112.38 10.63
CA SER A 143 13.12 -112.07 9.19
C SER A 143 11.74 -111.56 8.75
N SER A 144 10.66 -112.13 9.30
CA SER A 144 9.29 -111.69 9.03
C SER A 144 8.97 -110.32 9.67
N ALA A 145 9.59 -109.97 10.81
CA ALA A 145 9.48 -108.65 11.43
C ALA A 145 10.28 -107.58 10.66
N GLU A 146 11.51 -107.90 10.27
CA GLU A 146 12.39 -107.06 9.45
C GLU A 146 11.75 -106.71 8.10
N LEU A 147 11.14 -107.69 7.41
CA LEU A 147 10.42 -107.45 6.17
C LEU A 147 9.28 -106.44 6.38
N ARG A 148 8.39 -106.66 7.36
CA ARG A 148 7.29 -105.72 7.67
C ARG A 148 7.79 -104.34 8.08
N ALA A 149 8.92 -104.25 8.79
CA ALA A 149 9.55 -102.98 9.13
C ALA A 149 10.03 -102.26 7.87
N SER A 150 10.71 -102.96 6.95
CA SER A 150 11.16 -102.38 5.68
C SER A 150 10.02 -101.94 4.77
N GLU A 151 8.92 -102.71 4.72
CA GLU A 151 7.70 -102.39 3.96
C GLU A 151 7.00 -101.15 4.53
N THR A 152 6.84 -101.08 5.86
CA THR A 152 6.18 -99.94 6.52
C THR A 152 7.01 -98.66 6.45
N ILE A 153 8.33 -98.74 6.58
CA ILE A 153 9.24 -97.61 6.34
C ILE A 153 9.11 -97.15 4.88
N THR A 154 9.22 -98.06 3.91
CA THR A 154 9.12 -97.73 2.47
C THR A 154 7.78 -97.09 2.10
N ALA A 155 6.68 -97.58 2.69
CA ALA A 155 5.34 -97.02 2.50
C ALA A 155 5.19 -95.64 3.14
N ALA A 156 5.76 -95.42 4.33
CA ALA A 156 5.79 -94.11 4.99
C ALA A 156 6.62 -93.09 4.19
N ASP A 157 7.81 -93.49 3.73
CA ASP A 157 8.70 -92.69 2.88
C ASP A 157 8.04 -92.27 1.57
N LYS A 158 7.38 -93.22 0.90
CA LYS A 158 6.62 -92.95 -0.32
C LYS A 158 5.49 -91.95 -0.05
N LYS A 159 4.69 -92.19 0.99
CA LYS A 159 3.59 -91.30 1.38
C LYS A 159 4.08 -89.89 1.73
N ALA A 160 5.20 -89.78 2.46
CA ALA A 160 5.82 -88.50 2.79
C ALA A 160 6.22 -87.73 1.52
N LYS A 161 6.93 -88.39 0.59
CA LYS A 161 7.31 -87.82 -0.71
C LYS A 161 6.09 -87.41 -1.55
N GLU A 162 5.02 -88.21 -1.55
CA GLU A 162 3.76 -87.86 -2.21
C GLU A 162 3.08 -86.63 -1.58
N THR A 163 3.05 -86.53 -0.25
CA THR A 163 2.49 -85.34 0.44
C THR A 163 3.33 -84.08 0.24
N LEU A 164 4.66 -84.18 0.24
CA LEU A 164 5.56 -83.06 -0.05
C LEU A 164 5.37 -82.57 -1.49
N ALA A 165 5.43 -83.47 -2.48
CA ALA A 165 5.22 -83.12 -3.89
C ALA A 165 3.79 -82.58 -4.17
N SER A 166 2.80 -82.92 -3.35
CA SER A 166 1.47 -82.31 -3.42
C SER A 166 1.47 -80.89 -2.83
N ALA A 167 2.08 -80.68 -1.66
CA ALA A 167 2.18 -79.39 -1.01
C ALA A 167 3.04 -78.39 -1.80
N GLU A 168 4.12 -78.85 -2.45
CA GLU A 168 4.96 -78.05 -3.33
C GLU A 168 4.18 -77.55 -4.56
N ARG A 169 3.41 -78.43 -5.22
CA ARG A 169 2.55 -78.04 -6.36
C ARG A 169 1.44 -77.08 -5.93
N GLU A 170 0.85 -77.28 -4.76
CA GLU A 170 -0.17 -76.36 -4.25
C GLU A 170 0.43 -75.00 -3.87
N ALA A 171 1.59 -74.97 -3.20
CA ALA A 171 2.29 -73.74 -2.88
C ALA A 171 2.68 -72.98 -4.15
N GLU A 172 3.14 -73.67 -5.20
CA GLU A 172 3.50 -73.04 -6.47
C GLU A 172 2.26 -72.56 -7.26
N ARG A 173 1.15 -73.32 -7.24
CA ARG A 173 -0.14 -72.86 -7.76
C ARG A 173 -0.61 -71.59 -7.03
N LEU A 174 -0.55 -71.57 -5.70
CA LEU A 174 -0.96 -70.41 -4.89
C LEU A 174 -0.07 -69.20 -5.13
N ARG A 175 1.25 -69.37 -5.28
CA ARG A 175 2.17 -68.30 -5.71
C ARG A 175 1.79 -67.77 -7.08
N SER A 176 1.64 -68.65 -8.07
CA SER A 176 1.28 -68.31 -9.45
C SER A 176 -0.01 -67.49 -9.51
N THR A 177 -1.08 -67.97 -8.84
CA THR A 177 -2.34 -67.24 -8.70
C THR A 177 -2.14 -65.87 -8.04
N ALA A 178 -1.47 -65.80 -6.88
CA ALA A 178 -1.23 -64.53 -6.19
C ALA A 178 -0.37 -63.54 -7.00
N THR A 179 0.58 -64.02 -7.81
CA THR A 179 1.35 -63.15 -8.73
C THR A 179 0.53 -62.64 -9.90
N ALA A 180 -0.41 -63.44 -10.42
CA ALA A 180 -1.34 -62.99 -11.46
C ALA A 180 -2.32 -61.96 -10.89
N GLU A 181 -3.01 -62.27 -9.79
CA GLU A 181 -3.94 -61.36 -9.11
C GLU A 181 -3.27 -60.02 -8.72
N ALA A 182 -2.02 -60.06 -8.26
CA ALA A 182 -1.23 -58.85 -7.96
C ALA A 182 -0.80 -58.08 -9.22
N SER A 183 -0.62 -58.75 -10.36
CA SER A 183 -0.35 -58.10 -11.66
C SER A 183 -1.60 -57.43 -12.20
N ASP A 184 -2.72 -58.15 -12.24
CA ASP A 184 -4.02 -57.67 -12.74
C ASP A 184 -4.51 -56.47 -11.91
N SER A 185 -4.37 -56.54 -10.58
CA SER A 185 -4.69 -55.42 -9.67
C SER A 185 -3.83 -54.18 -9.94
N ARG A 186 -2.52 -54.36 -10.21
CA ARG A 186 -1.62 -53.25 -10.56
C ARG A 186 -1.95 -52.65 -11.91
N GLU A 187 -2.34 -53.46 -12.88
CA GLU A 187 -2.73 -52.97 -14.20
C GLU A 187 -4.07 -52.23 -14.16
N SER A 188 -5.06 -52.71 -13.39
CA SER A 188 -6.31 -51.98 -13.14
C SER A 188 -6.03 -50.62 -12.49
N LEU A 189 -5.29 -50.59 -11.38
CA LEU A 189 -4.92 -49.34 -10.70
C LEU A 189 -4.11 -48.40 -11.60
N THR A 190 -3.30 -48.92 -12.52
CA THR A 190 -2.53 -48.11 -13.48
C THR A 190 -3.44 -47.49 -14.55
N ARG A 191 -4.45 -48.23 -15.04
CA ARG A 191 -5.49 -47.70 -15.94
C ARG A 191 -6.35 -46.65 -15.23
N GLU A 192 -6.80 -46.93 -14.01
CA GLU A 192 -7.60 -46.02 -13.18
C GLU A 192 -6.84 -44.72 -12.85
N LEU A 193 -5.54 -44.80 -12.53
CA LEU A 193 -4.69 -43.62 -12.33
C LEU A 193 -4.39 -42.88 -13.63
N ALA A 194 -4.43 -43.53 -14.80
CA ALA A 194 -4.29 -42.87 -16.09
C ALA A 194 -5.58 -42.11 -16.46
N THR A 195 -6.77 -42.69 -16.23
CA THR A 195 -8.04 -41.99 -16.45
C THR A 195 -8.20 -40.82 -15.48
N MET A 196 -7.94 -41.01 -14.18
CA MET A 196 -8.02 -39.89 -13.21
C MET A 196 -7.05 -38.75 -13.52
N ARG A 197 -5.89 -39.01 -14.15
CA ARG A 197 -4.98 -37.97 -14.63
C ARG A 197 -5.54 -37.25 -15.85
N ALA A 198 -6.03 -37.97 -16.85
CA ALA A 198 -6.66 -37.37 -18.02
C ALA A 198 -7.87 -36.51 -17.64
N ASP A 199 -8.75 -36.99 -16.76
CA ASP A 199 -9.90 -36.25 -16.24
C ASP A 199 -9.47 -34.96 -15.50
N ALA A 200 -8.39 -35.02 -14.72
CA ALA A 200 -7.84 -33.87 -14.00
C ALA A 200 -7.12 -32.87 -14.92
N GLU A 201 -6.41 -33.35 -15.94
CA GLU A 201 -5.75 -32.54 -16.96
C GLU A 201 -6.77 -31.83 -17.86
N GLU A 202 -7.87 -32.50 -18.25
CA GLU A 202 -8.99 -31.87 -18.96
C GLU A 202 -9.68 -30.83 -18.08
N ALA A 203 -9.99 -31.15 -16.82
CA ALA A 203 -10.58 -30.18 -15.89
C ALA A 203 -9.68 -28.95 -15.67
N ALA A 204 -8.36 -29.15 -15.53
CA ALA A 204 -7.40 -28.06 -15.40
C ALA A 204 -7.17 -27.28 -16.70
N ALA A 205 -7.37 -27.90 -17.87
CA ALA A 205 -7.39 -27.19 -19.15
C ALA A 205 -8.67 -26.34 -19.29
N ARG A 206 -9.84 -26.90 -18.95
CA ARG A 206 -11.12 -26.20 -18.99
C ARG A 206 -11.13 -24.99 -18.06
N VAL A 207 -10.76 -25.14 -16.79
CA VAL A 207 -10.71 -24.03 -15.82
C VAL A 207 -9.74 -22.93 -16.26
N ARG A 208 -8.60 -23.26 -16.87
CA ARG A 208 -7.69 -22.26 -17.44
C ARG A 208 -8.28 -21.54 -18.66
N SER A 209 -9.08 -22.23 -19.48
CA SER A 209 -9.78 -21.61 -20.61
C SER A 209 -10.92 -20.70 -20.14
N GLU A 210 -11.71 -21.14 -19.16
CA GLU A 210 -12.79 -20.38 -18.54
C GLU A 210 -12.23 -19.10 -17.90
N ALA A 211 -11.24 -19.22 -17.01
CA ALA A 211 -10.60 -18.08 -16.35
C ALA A 211 -9.87 -17.13 -17.32
N LYS A 212 -9.36 -17.63 -18.48
CA LYS A 212 -8.83 -16.75 -19.52
C LYS A 212 -9.94 -15.94 -20.19
N THR A 213 -11.04 -16.58 -20.60
CA THR A 213 -12.17 -15.89 -21.20
C THR A 213 -12.74 -14.83 -20.25
N GLU A 214 -12.95 -15.17 -18.98
CA GLU A 214 -13.39 -14.21 -17.95
C GLU A 214 -12.42 -13.03 -17.80
N ALA A 215 -11.11 -13.26 -17.79
CA ALA A 215 -10.11 -12.20 -17.70
C ALA A 215 -10.08 -11.30 -18.95
N ASP A 216 -10.24 -11.86 -20.15
CA ASP A 216 -10.26 -11.11 -21.40
C ASP A 216 -11.59 -10.35 -21.59
N GLU A 217 -12.73 -10.89 -21.12
CA GLU A 217 -14.02 -10.19 -21.03
C GLU A 217 -13.97 -9.02 -20.02
N LEU A 218 -13.39 -9.23 -18.84
CA LEU A 218 -13.20 -8.17 -17.84
C LEU A 218 -12.29 -7.05 -18.34
N ARG A 219 -11.22 -7.37 -19.08
CA ARG A 219 -10.36 -6.38 -19.75
C ARG A 219 -11.13 -5.58 -20.79
N ALA A 220 -11.93 -6.24 -21.64
CA ALA A 220 -12.73 -5.57 -22.66
C ALA A 220 -13.79 -4.64 -22.05
N ALA A 221 -14.45 -5.08 -20.97
CA ALA A 221 -15.39 -4.25 -20.21
C ALA A 221 -14.70 -3.03 -19.58
N ALA A 222 -13.59 -3.22 -18.87
CA ALA A 222 -12.84 -2.14 -18.23
C ALA A 222 -12.27 -1.12 -19.24
N GLN A 223 -11.80 -1.57 -20.41
CA GLN A 223 -11.38 -0.68 -21.50
C GLN A 223 -12.56 0.12 -22.06
N THR A 224 -13.71 -0.53 -22.26
CA THR A 224 -14.93 0.15 -22.75
C THR A 224 -15.42 1.21 -21.76
N GLU A 225 -15.39 0.91 -20.46
CA GLU A 225 -15.72 1.87 -19.40
C GLU A 225 -14.70 3.02 -19.36
N ALA A 226 -13.40 2.73 -19.46
CA ALA A 226 -12.35 3.75 -19.48
C ALA A 226 -12.45 4.67 -20.71
N ASP A 227 -12.83 4.16 -21.88
CA ASP A 227 -13.04 4.96 -23.09
C ASP A 227 -14.32 5.81 -23.01
N ALA A 228 -15.42 5.25 -22.47
CA ALA A 228 -16.64 6.02 -22.21
C ALA A 228 -16.41 7.16 -21.19
N LEU A 229 -15.60 6.92 -20.15
CA LEU A 229 -15.19 7.94 -19.18
C LEU A 229 -14.26 9.01 -19.80
N ARG A 230 -13.42 8.65 -20.79
CA ARG A 230 -12.62 9.62 -21.57
C ARG A 230 -13.52 10.50 -22.45
N GLU A 231 -14.51 9.91 -23.12
CA GLU A 231 -15.46 10.63 -23.96
C GLU A 231 -16.31 11.61 -23.14
N ASP A 232 -16.93 11.16 -22.04
CA ASP A 232 -17.68 11.99 -21.09
C ASP A 232 -16.82 13.13 -20.48
N ALA A 233 -15.56 12.85 -20.14
CA ALA A 233 -14.64 13.87 -19.64
C ALA A 233 -14.26 14.89 -20.74
N GLN A 234 -14.10 14.45 -21.99
CA GLN A 234 -13.81 15.33 -23.11
C GLN A 234 -15.03 16.20 -23.47
N GLU A 235 -16.25 15.64 -23.55
CA GLU A 235 -17.47 16.41 -23.78
C GLU A 235 -17.64 17.52 -22.72
N LYS A 236 -17.36 17.20 -21.45
CA LYS A 236 -17.36 18.19 -20.35
C LYS A 236 -16.29 19.26 -20.51
N ALA A 237 -15.07 18.88 -20.94
CA ALA A 237 -14.01 19.84 -21.20
C ALA A 237 -14.36 20.78 -22.37
N ASP A 238 -14.85 20.25 -23.49
CA ASP A 238 -15.27 21.03 -24.65
C ASP A 238 -16.48 21.94 -24.33
N ALA A 239 -17.44 21.46 -23.52
CA ALA A 239 -18.55 22.27 -23.03
C ALA A 239 -18.09 23.43 -22.14
N LEU A 240 -17.15 23.20 -21.22
CA LEU A 240 -16.55 24.25 -20.37
C LEU A 240 -15.75 25.26 -21.22
N LEU A 241 -15.03 24.81 -22.25
CA LEU A 241 -14.32 25.68 -23.18
C LEU A 241 -15.29 26.50 -24.05
N ALA A 242 -16.46 25.97 -24.40
CA ALA A 242 -17.49 26.70 -25.14
C ALA A 242 -18.17 27.77 -24.26
N ASP A 243 -18.52 27.44 -23.02
CA ASP A 243 -19.06 28.37 -22.03
C ASP A 243 -18.06 29.50 -21.72
N ALA A 244 -16.78 29.15 -21.48
CA ALA A 244 -15.71 30.14 -21.28
C ALA A 244 -15.58 31.10 -22.47
N LYS A 245 -15.63 30.61 -23.72
CA LYS A 245 -15.61 31.45 -24.93
C LYS A 245 -16.86 32.32 -25.08
N SER A 246 -18.05 31.82 -24.70
CA SER A 246 -19.27 32.65 -24.69
C SER A 246 -19.12 33.83 -23.74
N ARG A 247 -18.62 33.57 -22.52
CA ARG A 247 -18.37 34.60 -21.51
C ARG A 247 -17.25 35.58 -21.92
N GLU A 248 -16.20 35.11 -22.59
CA GLU A 248 -15.17 35.97 -23.18
C GLU A 248 -15.75 36.87 -24.28
N GLU A 249 -16.59 36.33 -25.17
CA GLU A 249 -17.29 37.13 -26.17
C GLU A 249 -18.29 38.12 -25.57
N GLU A 250 -19.04 37.74 -24.54
CA GLU A 250 -20.00 38.61 -23.84
C GLU A 250 -19.28 39.75 -23.10
N THR A 251 -18.19 39.45 -22.39
CA THR A 251 -17.37 40.46 -21.71
C THR A 251 -16.68 41.39 -22.71
N ARG A 252 -16.17 40.87 -23.84
CA ARG A 252 -15.66 41.70 -24.95
C ARG A 252 -16.76 42.60 -25.53
N LYS A 253 -17.95 42.08 -25.82
CA LYS A 253 -19.09 42.88 -26.31
C LYS A 253 -19.50 43.95 -25.31
N ALA A 254 -19.43 43.65 -24.00
CA ALA A 254 -19.67 44.62 -22.93
C ALA A 254 -18.59 45.71 -22.86
N SER A 255 -17.30 45.37 -23.01
CA SER A 255 -16.23 46.38 -23.07
C SER A 255 -16.31 47.23 -24.34
N GLU A 256 -16.58 46.64 -25.50
CA GLU A 256 -16.80 47.37 -26.76
C GLU A 256 -18.00 48.33 -26.66
N ALA A 257 -19.07 47.93 -25.98
CA ALA A 257 -20.23 48.78 -25.72
C ALA A 257 -19.91 49.92 -24.73
N LEU A 258 -19.14 49.65 -23.67
CA LEU A 258 -18.70 50.66 -22.70
C LEU A 258 -17.72 51.67 -23.33
N ASP A 259 -16.78 51.21 -24.16
CA ASP A 259 -15.87 52.09 -24.91
C ASP A 259 -16.63 52.96 -25.91
N LEU A 260 -17.67 52.43 -26.55
CA LEU A 260 -18.56 53.20 -27.42
C LEU A 260 -19.41 54.21 -26.61
N GLU A 261 -19.91 53.85 -25.43
CA GLU A 261 -20.62 54.77 -24.54
C GLU A 261 -19.69 55.88 -23.99
N LEU A 262 -18.43 55.55 -23.71
CA LEU A 262 -17.40 56.52 -23.33
C LEU A 262 -17.03 57.43 -24.52
N ALA A 263 -17.01 56.91 -25.75
CA ALA A 263 -16.76 57.69 -26.95
C ALA A 263 -17.94 58.61 -27.30
N THR A 264 -19.20 58.16 -27.16
CA THR A 264 -20.36 59.03 -27.34
C THR A 264 -20.41 60.11 -26.27
N LYS A 265 -20.22 59.75 -24.99
CA LYS A 265 -20.14 60.72 -23.87
C LYS A 265 -19.01 61.74 -24.05
N LYS A 266 -17.82 61.33 -24.52
CA LYS A 266 -16.74 62.27 -24.87
C LYS A 266 -17.15 63.19 -26.00
N SER A 267 -17.72 62.66 -27.08
CA SER A 267 -18.18 63.48 -28.22
C SER A 267 -19.33 64.43 -27.86
N GLU A 268 -20.23 64.04 -26.94
CA GLU A 268 -21.29 64.89 -26.41
C GLU A 268 -20.75 65.94 -25.44
N PHE A 269 -19.77 65.57 -24.60
CA PHE A 269 -19.06 66.51 -23.74
C PHE A 269 -18.32 67.56 -24.57
N GLU A 270 -17.50 67.16 -25.54
CA GLU A 270 -16.77 68.03 -26.49
C GLU A 270 -17.73 68.95 -27.26
N LYS A 271 -18.90 68.45 -27.70
CA LYS A 271 -19.95 69.29 -28.31
C LYS A 271 -20.50 70.30 -27.31
N SER A 272 -20.84 69.88 -26.09
CA SER A 272 -21.40 70.78 -25.06
C SER A 272 -20.38 71.81 -24.55
N GLU A 273 -19.09 71.44 -24.49
CA GLU A 273 -17.98 72.32 -24.17
C GLU A 273 -17.76 73.32 -25.31
N LYS A 274 -17.79 72.86 -26.57
CA LYS A 274 -17.76 73.76 -27.72
C LYS A 274 -18.97 74.68 -27.78
N GLU A 275 -20.18 74.22 -27.50
CA GLU A 275 -21.39 75.05 -27.45
C GLU A 275 -21.30 76.08 -26.32
N ARG A 276 -20.76 75.71 -25.16
CA ARG A 276 -20.45 76.65 -24.06
C ARG A 276 -19.35 77.64 -24.45
N PHE A 277 -18.31 77.20 -25.17
CA PHE A 277 -17.24 78.06 -25.66
C PHE A 277 -17.75 79.04 -26.72
N ASP A 278 -18.50 78.57 -27.71
CA ASP A 278 -19.10 79.41 -28.77
C ASP A 278 -20.16 80.36 -28.17
N THR A 279 -20.92 79.94 -27.15
CA THR A 279 -21.84 80.81 -26.40
C THR A 279 -21.09 81.86 -25.59
N SER A 280 -20.12 81.45 -24.75
CA SER A 280 -19.30 82.36 -23.95
C SER A 280 -18.49 83.30 -24.84
N LYS A 281 -18.04 82.85 -26.01
CA LYS A 281 -17.41 83.69 -27.03
C LYS A 281 -18.40 84.66 -27.65
N ALA A 282 -19.62 84.25 -27.98
CA ALA A 282 -20.65 85.17 -28.47
C ALA A 282 -21.07 86.20 -27.40
N GLU A 283 -21.10 85.82 -26.12
CA GLU A 283 -21.31 86.72 -24.98
C GLU A 283 -20.12 87.66 -24.78
N ASN A 284 -18.87 87.18 -24.87
CA ASN A 284 -17.68 88.02 -24.82
C ASN A 284 -17.58 88.97 -26.02
N ASP A 285 -17.81 88.51 -27.26
CA ASP A 285 -17.90 89.34 -28.46
C ASP A 285 -19.03 90.37 -28.35
N ARG A 286 -20.14 90.01 -27.69
CA ARG A 286 -21.24 90.94 -27.38
C ARG A 286 -20.83 91.97 -26.32
N VAL A 287 -20.24 91.56 -25.20
CA VAL A 287 -19.74 92.48 -24.17
C VAL A 287 -18.65 93.38 -24.74
N PHE A 288 -17.80 92.86 -25.63
CA PHE A 288 -16.78 93.65 -26.33
C PHE A 288 -17.41 94.65 -27.30
N LYS A 289 -18.47 94.28 -28.03
CA LYS A 289 -19.27 95.23 -28.84
C LYS A 289 -19.99 96.26 -27.99
N GLU A 290 -20.68 95.86 -26.92
CA GLU A 290 -21.34 96.81 -26.03
C GLU A 290 -20.32 97.67 -25.24
N ALA A 291 -19.07 97.21 -25.06
CA ALA A 291 -17.98 98.00 -24.51
C ALA A 291 -17.38 98.94 -25.57
N GLN A 292 -17.25 98.51 -26.81
CA GLN A 292 -16.85 99.33 -27.95
C GLN A 292 -17.90 100.41 -28.24
N GLU A 293 -19.19 100.08 -28.25
CA GLU A 293 -20.29 101.06 -28.38
C GLU A 293 -20.31 102.05 -27.21
N ARG A 294 -20.03 101.59 -25.96
CA ARG A 294 -19.85 102.50 -24.82
C ARG A 294 -18.58 103.36 -24.96
N ALA A 295 -17.50 102.84 -25.54
CA ALA A 295 -16.24 103.56 -25.74
C ALA A 295 -16.32 104.55 -26.91
N GLU A 296 -16.95 104.19 -28.02
CA GLU A 296 -17.26 105.06 -29.16
C GLU A 296 -18.27 106.13 -28.75
N LYS A 297 -19.26 105.80 -27.93
CA LYS A 297 -20.16 106.79 -27.33
C LYS A 297 -19.41 107.70 -26.36
N ALA A 298 -18.56 107.17 -25.49
CA ALA A 298 -17.74 107.99 -24.59
C ALA A 298 -16.75 108.88 -25.36
N GLU A 299 -16.17 108.39 -26.46
CA GLU A 299 -15.37 109.21 -27.39
C GLU A 299 -16.23 110.26 -28.10
N ALA A 300 -17.47 109.95 -28.51
CA ALA A 300 -18.36 110.91 -29.16
C ALA A 300 -18.83 111.99 -28.17
N ASP A 301 -19.20 111.60 -26.94
CA ASP A 301 -19.55 112.52 -25.86
C ASP A 301 -18.33 113.35 -25.43
N ALA A 302 -17.11 112.77 -25.41
CA ALA A 302 -15.86 113.48 -25.15
C ALA A 302 -15.45 114.41 -26.30
N LYS A 303 -15.57 113.99 -27.57
CA LYS A 303 -15.32 114.82 -28.76
C LYS A 303 -16.30 116.00 -28.78
N ALA A 304 -17.58 115.74 -28.56
CA ALA A 304 -18.58 116.80 -28.42
C ALA A 304 -18.34 117.67 -27.17
N ALA A 305 -17.74 117.16 -26.10
CA ALA A 305 -17.33 117.98 -24.95
C ALA A 305 -16.10 118.86 -25.29
N THR A 306 -15.11 118.35 -26.00
CA THR A 306 -13.96 119.13 -26.47
C THR A 306 -14.36 120.15 -27.54
N GLU A 307 -15.26 119.81 -28.48
CA GLU A 307 -15.78 120.75 -29.47
C GLU A 307 -16.58 121.89 -28.81
N ARG A 308 -17.43 121.57 -27.81
CA ARG A 308 -18.10 122.60 -26.99
C ARG A 308 -17.10 123.45 -26.20
N ALA A 309 -16.03 122.86 -25.66
CA ALA A 309 -15.00 123.58 -24.93
C ALA A 309 -14.15 124.48 -25.86
N GLU A 310 -13.81 124.02 -27.06
CA GLU A 310 -13.10 124.81 -28.07
C GLU A 310 -13.98 125.94 -28.63
N HIS A 311 -15.26 125.69 -28.90
CA HIS A 311 -16.22 126.73 -29.27
C HIS A 311 -16.32 127.78 -28.15
N THR A 312 -16.55 127.36 -26.90
CA THR A 312 -16.58 128.28 -25.73
C THR A 312 -15.28 129.07 -25.57
N ARG A 313 -14.12 128.45 -25.81
CA ARG A 313 -12.81 129.10 -25.74
C ARG A 313 -12.63 130.11 -26.89
N ASN A 314 -13.03 129.76 -28.10
CA ASN A 314 -12.88 130.63 -29.28
C ASN A 314 -13.84 131.83 -29.18
N ASP A 315 -15.08 131.62 -28.75
CA ASP A 315 -16.04 132.69 -28.43
C ASP A 315 -15.50 133.65 -27.36
N ALA A 316 -14.88 133.11 -26.30
CA ALA A 316 -14.26 133.91 -25.24
C ALA A 316 -13.03 134.69 -25.73
N VAL A 317 -12.24 134.13 -26.67
CA VAL A 317 -11.11 134.83 -27.31
C VAL A 317 -11.62 135.94 -28.24
N GLU A 318 -12.65 135.69 -29.05
CA GLU A 318 -13.22 136.69 -29.96
C GLU A 318 -13.93 137.84 -29.20
N GLN A 319 -14.55 137.53 -28.05
CA GLN A 319 -15.03 138.53 -27.08
C GLN A 319 -13.88 139.32 -26.44
N ALA A 320 -12.76 138.68 -26.10
CA ALA A 320 -11.59 139.38 -25.57
C ALA A 320 -10.95 140.32 -26.62
N ASP A 321 -10.78 139.87 -27.86
CA ASP A 321 -10.20 140.68 -28.94
C ASP A 321 -11.10 141.86 -29.33
N THR A 322 -12.43 141.67 -29.37
CA THR A 322 -13.37 142.78 -29.58
C THR A 322 -13.33 143.79 -28.44
N ILE A 323 -13.27 143.36 -27.17
CA ILE A 323 -13.08 144.27 -26.02
C ILE A 323 -11.75 145.04 -26.12
N ILE A 324 -10.65 144.38 -26.51
CA ILE A 324 -9.33 145.02 -26.67
C ILE A 324 -9.34 146.02 -27.84
N ALA A 325 -10.00 145.70 -28.95
CA ALA A 325 -10.14 146.59 -30.10
C ALA A 325 -10.96 147.84 -29.74
N ASP A 326 -12.10 147.65 -29.08
CA ASP A 326 -13.02 148.73 -28.70
C ASP A 326 -12.43 149.61 -27.57
N GLY A 327 -11.62 149.02 -26.68
CA GLY A 327 -10.80 149.73 -25.69
C GLY A 327 -9.72 150.60 -26.33
N LYS A 328 -8.93 150.06 -27.28
CA LYS A 328 -7.93 150.83 -28.05
C LYS A 328 -8.59 151.99 -28.82
N LYS A 329 -9.75 151.75 -29.42
CA LYS A 329 -10.49 152.75 -30.19
C LYS A 329 -10.98 153.91 -29.31
N ARG A 330 -11.60 153.61 -28.16
CA ARG A 330 -11.98 154.64 -27.16
C ARG A 330 -10.77 155.45 -26.66
N ALA A 331 -9.65 154.79 -26.35
CA ALA A 331 -8.44 155.47 -25.90
C ALA A 331 -7.86 156.42 -26.97
N GLN A 332 -7.89 156.03 -28.24
CA GLN A 332 -7.44 156.89 -29.35
C GLN A 332 -8.33 158.13 -29.54
N THR A 333 -9.66 157.98 -29.46
CA THR A 333 -10.59 159.12 -29.49
C THR A 333 -10.28 160.11 -28.36
N LEU A 334 -10.18 159.60 -27.12
CA LEU A 334 -9.98 160.43 -25.93
C LEU A 334 -8.64 161.20 -25.95
N ILE A 335 -7.58 160.59 -26.51
CA ILE A 335 -6.30 161.28 -26.75
C ILE A 335 -6.42 162.36 -27.84
N SER A 336 -7.25 162.16 -28.88
CA SER A 336 -7.46 163.16 -29.92
C SER A 336 -8.26 164.37 -29.43
N GLU A 337 -9.31 164.14 -28.62
CA GLU A 337 -10.11 165.21 -28.00
C GLU A 337 -9.28 166.04 -27.00
N ALA A 338 -8.43 165.37 -26.21
CA ALA A 338 -7.51 166.02 -25.27
C ALA A 338 -6.42 166.87 -25.98
N ARG A 339 -6.04 166.53 -27.21
CA ARG A 339 -5.11 167.36 -28.02
C ARG A 339 -5.81 168.55 -28.65
N ALA A 340 -6.98 168.34 -29.27
CA ALA A 340 -7.74 169.42 -29.89
C ALA A 340 -8.11 170.53 -28.89
N THR A 341 -8.48 170.17 -27.66
CA THR A 341 -8.77 171.13 -26.58
C THR A 341 -7.53 171.87 -26.05
N ALA A 342 -6.36 171.23 -26.05
CA ALA A 342 -5.09 171.86 -25.68
C ALA A 342 -4.57 172.83 -26.77
N GLU A 343 -4.71 172.47 -28.05
CA GLU A 343 -4.29 173.35 -29.16
C GLU A 343 -5.20 174.59 -29.27
N ALA A 344 -6.52 174.42 -29.12
CA ALA A 344 -7.48 175.53 -29.11
C ALA A 344 -7.18 176.59 -28.01
N THR A 345 -6.87 176.15 -26.79
CA THR A 345 -6.57 177.08 -25.68
C THR A 345 -5.22 177.80 -25.82
N ILE A 346 -4.25 177.20 -26.53
CA ILE A 346 -2.97 177.85 -26.85
C ILE A 346 -3.13 178.87 -27.98
N GLU A 347 -3.97 178.61 -28.99
CA GLU A 347 -4.21 179.56 -30.08
C GLU A 347 -5.06 180.76 -29.63
N GLU A 348 -6.10 180.52 -28.82
CA GLU A 348 -6.96 181.57 -28.26
C GLU A 348 -6.18 182.56 -27.39
N SER A 349 -5.35 182.06 -26.46
CA SER A 349 -4.54 182.89 -25.56
C SER A 349 -3.44 183.68 -26.30
N GLN A 350 -2.89 183.16 -27.41
CA GLN A 350 -2.00 183.93 -28.29
C GLN A 350 -2.73 185.00 -29.11
N ALA A 351 -3.95 184.74 -29.55
CA ALA A 351 -4.77 185.72 -30.26
C ALA A 351 -5.20 186.88 -29.36
N GLU A 352 -5.56 186.61 -28.10
CA GLU A 352 -5.94 187.63 -27.11
C GLU A 352 -4.75 188.52 -26.72
N SER A 353 -3.59 187.93 -26.43
CA SER A 353 -2.37 188.68 -26.08
C SER A 353 -1.95 189.67 -27.18
N ARG A 354 -2.01 189.26 -28.46
CA ARG A 354 -1.72 190.14 -29.61
C ARG A 354 -2.68 191.32 -29.72
N ARG A 355 -3.97 191.12 -29.44
CA ARG A 355 -4.99 192.20 -29.42
C ARG A 355 -4.71 193.22 -28.32
N ASN A 356 -4.36 192.75 -27.12
CA ASN A 356 -4.10 193.63 -25.98
C ASN A 356 -2.86 194.54 -26.18
N VAL A 357 -1.79 194.01 -26.79
CA VAL A 357 -0.59 194.83 -27.12
C VAL A 357 -0.91 195.91 -28.17
N GLN A 358 -1.63 195.57 -29.25
CA GLN A 358 -2.01 196.55 -30.28
C GLN A 358 -2.98 197.61 -29.73
N SER A 359 -3.93 197.21 -28.89
CA SER A 359 -4.86 198.13 -28.20
C SER A 359 -4.10 199.16 -27.37
N ALA A 360 -3.19 198.71 -26.49
CA ALA A 360 -2.39 199.60 -25.64
C ALA A 360 -1.52 200.58 -26.44
N GLN A 361 -0.88 200.12 -27.53
CA GLN A 361 -0.06 200.98 -28.38
C GLN A 361 -0.88 202.06 -29.09
N SER A 362 -2.10 201.74 -29.54
CA SER A 362 -3.00 202.73 -30.17
C SER A 362 -3.38 203.89 -29.25
N GLN A 363 -3.51 203.64 -27.94
CA GLN A 363 -3.88 204.65 -26.96
C GLN A 363 -2.74 205.63 -26.65
N VAL A 364 -1.48 205.15 -26.67
CA VAL A 364 -0.28 206.01 -26.48
C VAL A 364 -0.10 206.98 -27.65
N ASP A 365 -0.32 206.53 -28.89
CA ASP A 365 -0.22 207.38 -30.08
C ASP A 365 -1.35 208.43 -30.16
N LEU A 366 -2.56 208.08 -29.71
CA LEU A 366 -3.70 208.99 -29.74
C LEU A 366 -3.50 210.20 -28.80
N LEU A 367 -3.07 209.94 -27.56
CA LEU A 367 -2.77 211.00 -26.58
C LEU A 367 -1.55 211.84 -27.00
N THR A 368 -0.55 211.22 -27.64
CA THR A 368 0.63 211.93 -28.18
C THR A 368 0.26 212.87 -29.32
N LYS A 369 -0.73 212.50 -30.16
CA LYS A 369 -1.29 213.41 -31.17
C LYS A 369 -2.09 214.56 -30.55
N GLN A 370 -2.97 214.30 -29.58
CA GLN A 370 -3.75 215.36 -28.91
C GLN A 370 -2.85 216.43 -28.24
N ARG A 371 -1.73 216.02 -27.63
CA ARG A 371 -0.74 216.97 -27.07
C ARG A 371 -0.06 217.87 -28.12
N LYS A 372 0.07 217.42 -29.37
CA LYS A 372 0.58 218.25 -30.48
C LYS A 372 -0.50 219.06 -31.18
N THR A 373 -1.77 218.68 -31.03
CA THR A 373 -2.91 219.45 -31.52
C THR A 373 -3.17 220.66 -30.62
N ILE A 374 -2.41 221.72 -30.90
CA ILE A 374 -2.99 223.03 -31.24
C ILE A 374 -3.89 223.59 -30.11
N ALA A 375 -3.37 224.27 -29.08
CA ALA A 375 -2.09 224.98 -28.95
C ALA A 375 -1.83 226.10 -30.00
N ALA A 376 -2.71 226.25 -30.99
CA ALA A 376 -2.76 227.38 -31.93
C ALA A 376 -4.18 228.01 -32.03
N GLN A 377 -5.09 227.64 -31.11
CA GLN A 377 -6.41 228.26 -30.93
C GLN A 377 -6.67 228.73 -29.48
N LEU A 378 -5.59 229.05 -28.74
CA LEU A 378 -5.70 229.95 -27.58
C LEU A 378 -5.93 231.41 -28.01
N ASP A 379 -5.71 231.73 -29.30
CA ASP A 379 -5.65 233.09 -29.82
C ASP A 379 -6.93 233.55 -30.55
N GLN A 380 -7.98 232.70 -30.64
CA GLN A 380 -9.33 233.15 -30.99
C GLN A 380 -10.20 233.43 -29.76
N LEU A 381 -9.53 233.97 -28.73
CA LEU A 381 -9.94 235.17 -28.00
C LEU A 381 -11.44 235.34 -27.68
N ARG A 382 -11.76 235.19 -26.38
CA ARG A 382 -12.24 236.32 -25.56
C ARG A 382 -13.60 236.95 -25.96
N SER A 383 -14.34 236.29 -26.84
CA SER A 383 -15.55 236.75 -27.50
C SER A 383 -16.26 235.50 -28.08
N MET A 384 -17.46 235.08 -27.65
CA MET A 384 -18.43 235.72 -26.75
C MET A 384 -19.05 234.73 -25.76
N PHE A 385 -19.28 235.22 -24.53
CA PHE A 385 -20.45 235.06 -23.65
C PHE A 385 -21.43 233.87 -23.78
N ALA A 386 -21.85 233.39 -22.59
CA ALA A 386 -23.10 232.63 -22.30
C ALA A 386 -23.15 231.16 -22.82
N ASN A 387 -23.95 230.22 -22.30
CA ASN A 387 -24.80 230.14 -21.08
C ASN A 387 -25.00 228.65 -20.67
N PRO A 388 -25.66 228.30 -19.54
CA PRO A 388 -25.76 226.91 -19.03
C PRO A 388 -26.96 226.08 -19.55
N GLY A 389 -26.92 224.73 -19.39
CA GLY A 389 -27.96 223.75 -19.76
C GLY A 389 -27.88 222.42 -18.95
N LEU A 390 -28.89 221.53 -19.02
CA LEU A 390 -29.13 220.47 -17.99
C LEU A 390 -30.09 219.31 -18.40
N LEU A 391 -29.77 218.03 -18.07
CA LEU A 391 -30.64 216.80 -18.00
C LEU A 391 -31.34 216.31 -19.31
N PRO A 392 -32.10 215.16 -19.43
CA PRO A 392 -32.09 213.79 -18.79
C PRO A 392 -32.44 212.54 -19.72
N THR A 393 -32.68 211.33 -19.13
CA THR A 393 -33.66 210.19 -19.47
C THR A 393 -33.46 208.99 -20.49
N SER A 394 -33.61 207.74 -19.97
CA SER A 394 -34.50 206.56 -20.37
C SER A 394 -34.21 205.37 -21.37
N ASP A 395 -34.58 204.14 -20.89
CA ASP A 395 -35.11 202.86 -21.48
C ASP A 395 -34.25 201.64 -22.06
N ASP A 396 -34.85 200.41 -22.11
CA ASP A 396 -34.35 198.98 -21.94
C ASP A 396 -34.43 198.07 -23.25
N PRO A 397 -34.22 196.70 -23.41
CA PRO A 397 -34.05 195.44 -22.57
C PRO A 397 -32.89 194.43 -23.02
N LYS A 398 -32.77 193.08 -22.84
CA LYS A 398 -33.63 191.88 -22.47
C LYS A 398 -32.93 190.59 -21.84
N GLU A 399 -33.05 189.36 -22.42
CA GLU A 399 -32.89 187.96 -21.81
C GLU A 399 -32.25 186.91 -22.81
N PRO A 400 -32.23 185.51 -22.71
CA PRO A 400 -32.53 184.47 -21.65
C PRO A 400 -31.62 183.15 -21.58
N SER A 401 -31.91 182.18 -20.66
CA SER A 401 -31.66 180.67 -20.71
C SER A 401 -30.20 180.08 -20.58
N ALA A 402 -29.81 178.76 -20.43
CA ALA A 402 -30.30 177.42 -19.91
C ALA A 402 -29.16 176.31 -20.06
N GLU A 403 -29.12 175.03 -19.57
CA GLU A 403 -29.56 174.27 -18.35
C GLU A 403 -29.04 172.75 -18.28
N ARG A 404 -28.67 172.17 -17.09
CA ARG A 404 -28.56 170.70 -16.64
C ARG A 404 -27.56 169.65 -17.26
N VAL A 405 -27.22 168.46 -16.67
CA VAL A 405 -26.88 167.97 -15.26
C VAL A 405 -26.34 166.49 -15.16
N ALA A 406 -25.40 166.25 -14.22
CA ALA A 406 -24.91 165.08 -13.40
C ALA A 406 -25.10 163.53 -13.65
N ALA A 407 -24.01 162.77 -13.34
CA ALA A 407 -23.83 161.55 -12.47
C ALA A 407 -24.50 160.15 -12.70
N GLY A 408 -23.87 159.05 -12.21
CA GLY A 408 -24.62 157.90 -11.60
C GLY A 408 -24.24 156.40 -11.80
N ALA A 409 -23.08 155.93 -11.32
CA ALA A 409 -22.79 154.65 -10.60
C ALA A 409 -23.66 153.33 -10.61
N VAL A 410 -22.97 152.16 -10.59
CA VAL A 410 -23.21 150.86 -9.83
C VAL A 410 -24.21 149.73 -10.36
N PRO A 411 -24.62 148.63 -9.63
CA PRO A 411 -24.05 147.25 -9.81
C PRO A 411 -25.03 146.00 -9.63
N THR A 412 -24.48 144.82 -9.21
CA THR A 412 -25.04 143.74 -8.29
C THR A 412 -25.75 142.43 -8.77
N GLU A 413 -26.00 141.53 -7.81
CA GLU A 413 -26.18 140.05 -7.86
C GLU A 413 -27.57 139.52 -7.37
N LYS A 414 -27.65 138.19 -7.09
CA LYS A 414 -28.54 137.43 -6.15
C LYS A 414 -29.89 136.89 -6.71
N ILE A 415 -30.57 135.90 -6.09
CA ILE A 415 -30.64 135.48 -4.66
C ILE A 415 -30.95 133.95 -4.45
N ALA A 416 -30.75 133.46 -3.19
CA ALA A 416 -31.37 132.35 -2.39
C ALA A 416 -32.22 131.21 -3.02
N ASP A 417 -32.40 130.01 -2.43
CA ASP A 417 -31.77 129.16 -1.37
C ASP A 417 -32.40 127.72 -1.56
N GLU A 418 -32.51 126.68 -0.69
CA GLU A 418 -32.29 126.38 0.75
C GLU A 418 -32.00 124.85 0.92
N GLU A 419 -32.35 124.16 2.03
CA GLU A 419 -31.99 122.74 2.31
C GLU A 419 -33.17 121.74 2.43
N GLU A 420 -32.96 120.47 2.00
CA GLU A 420 -33.46 119.29 2.75
C GLU A 420 -32.43 118.13 2.81
N LEU A 421 -31.31 118.42 3.49
CA LEU A 421 -30.56 117.55 4.40
C LEU A 421 -29.95 116.19 3.97
N LYS A 422 -28.66 116.06 4.32
CA LYS A 422 -27.95 114.81 4.69
C LYS A 422 -27.59 113.83 3.57
N ALA A 423 -27.04 114.38 2.50
CA ALA A 423 -25.87 113.74 1.90
C ALA A 423 -24.67 113.72 2.88
N LEU A 424 -23.89 112.64 2.80
CA LEU A 424 -22.41 112.58 2.88
C LEU A 424 -21.64 113.52 3.82
N ARG A 425 -20.89 112.93 4.76
CA ARG A 425 -19.70 113.57 5.37
C ARG A 425 -18.43 112.99 4.72
N ALA A 426 -17.65 113.86 4.09
CA ALA A 426 -16.29 113.60 3.58
C ALA A 426 -15.38 112.97 4.67
N GLU A 427 -14.56 111.95 4.40
CA GLU A 427 -13.44 111.82 3.44
C GLU A 427 -12.10 112.33 4.02
N ALA A 428 -11.18 111.38 4.27
CA ALA A 428 -9.71 111.50 4.32
C ALA A 428 -9.15 110.19 4.94
N GLY A 429 -8.15 109.49 4.38
CA GLY A 429 -7.50 109.61 3.07
C GLY A 429 -6.19 108.80 3.01
N PHE A 430 -5.69 108.49 1.80
CA PHE A 430 -4.41 107.82 1.48
C PHE A 430 -4.23 106.35 1.98
N GLY A 431 -3.56 105.44 1.25
CA GLY A 431 -3.01 105.49 -0.12
C GLY A 431 -1.92 104.42 -0.36
N THR A 432 -1.52 104.18 -1.62
CA THR A 432 -0.30 103.44 -2.10
C THR A 432 -0.12 101.95 -1.70
N GLU A 433 0.59 101.06 -2.42
CA GLU A 433 1.06 100.94 -3.82
C GLU A 433 1.69 99.52 -4.04
N ALA A 434 1.71 98.97 -5.28
CA ALA A 434 2.43 97.75 -5.72
C ALA A 434 2.06 96.38 -5.03
N GLY A 435 2.41 95.19 -5.56
CA GLY A 435 2.92 94.81 -6.89
C GLY A 435 3.54 93.39 -6.95
N ALA A 436 3.58 92.78 -8.16
CA ALA A 436 4.37 91.62 -8.63
C ALA A 436 4.12 90.17 -8.10
N ASP A 437 4.10 89.24 -9.08
CA ASP A 437 4.61 87.85 -9.20
C ASP A 437 4.94 86.94 -7.98
N GLY A 438 4.88 85.60 -8.20
CA GLY A 438 5.88 84.69 -7.61
C GLY A 438 5.43 83.32 -7.03
N ASP A 439 5.02 82.40 -7.91
CA ASP A 439 5.25 80.93 -7.98
C ASP A 439 5.65 80.02 -6.75
N GLN A 440 5.32 78.73 -6.91
CA GLN A 440 5.95 77.49 -6.35
C GLN A 440 5.78 77.00 -4.87
N ASP A 441 5.52 75.68 -4.80
CA ASP A 441 6.12 74.61 -3.99
C ASP A 441 5.75 74.24 -2.51
N THR A 442 5.17 73.01 -2.41
CA THR A 442 5.52 71.83 -1.58
C THR A 442 5.47 71.79 -0.04
N ASP A 443 4.97 70.63 0.42
CA ASP A 443 5.41 69.79 1.55
C ASP A 443 5.20 70.16 3.04
N GLU A 444 4.54 69.19 3.72
CA GLU A 444 4.91 68.58 5.02
C GLU A 444 4.68 69.35 6.36
N MET A 445 4.67 68.74 7.58
CA MET A 445 4.91 67.34 8.03
C MET A 445 4.17 66.98 9.36
N SER A 446 4.12 65.66 9.66
CA SER A 446 4.26 64.93 10.96
C SER A 446 3.68 65.40 12.32
N VAL A 447 3.09 64.44 13.07
CA VAL A 447 3.64 63.69 14.26
C VAL A 447 2.71 62.48 14.55
N ASP A 448 3.05 61.28 15.07
CA ASP A 448 4.25 60.61 15.65
C ASP A 448 4.23 60.36 17.20
N ASP A 449 5.08 59.45 17.70
CA ASP A 449 5.22 58.84 19.07
C ASP A 449 4.12 57.81 19.51
N THR A 450 4.41 56.66 20.18
CA THR A 450 5.69 56.01 20.60
C THR A 450 5.63 54.46 20.75
N ALA A 451 6.82 53.84 20.81
CA ALA A 451 7.20 52.44 21.10
C ALA A 451 7.17 52.05 22.62
N SER A 452 7.42 50.81 23.12
CA SER A 452 7.43 49.40 22.62
C SER A 452 7.75 48.39 23.78
N ALA A 453 7.64 47.07 23.51
CA ALA A 453 8.35 45.91 24.11
C ALA A 453 7.98 45.34 25.51
N SER A 454 7.75 44.00 25.57
CA SER A 454 8.49 42.98 26.36
C SER A 454 7.72 41.63 26.45
N GLU A 455 8.37 40.56 26.91
CA GLU A 455 7.92 39.15 26.82
C GLU A 455 7.45 38.55 28.16
N GLY A 456 6.58 37.52 28.11
CA GLY A 456 6.75 36.32 28.94
C GLY A 456 5.65 35.86 29.91
N ALA A 457 5.48 34.52 29.94
CA ALA A 457 5.12 33.66 31.09
C ALA A 457 3.66 33.48 31.60
N VAL A 458 3.17 32.24 31.38
CA VAL A 458 2.55 31.31 32.37
C VAL A 458 1.03 31.39 32.71
N ASP A 459 0.40 30.21 32.57
CA ASP A 459 -0.93 29.68 33.02
C ASP A 459 -1.18 29.76 34.57
N PRO A 460 -2.35 29.36 35.16
CA PRO A 460 -3.41 28.46 34.66
C PRO A 460 -4.89 28.81 35.06
N ASP A 461 -5.80 27.82 34.86
CA ASP A 461 -7.05 27.55 35.61
C ASP A 461 -8.26 28.51 35.45
N ASP A 462 -9.54 28.09 35.45
CA ASP A 462 -10.23 26.77 35.45
C ASP A 462 -11.71 26.95 35.01
N ALA A 463 -12.37 25.92 34.44
CA ALA A 463 -13.84 25.72 34.41
C ALA A 463 -14.27 24.42 33.64
N GLU A 464 -14.88 23.48 34.35
CA GLU A 464 -15.35 22.15 33.90
C GLU A 464 -16.38 22.13 32.73
N ALA A 465 -16.45 21.02 31.96
CA ALA A 465 -17.62 20.10 31.97
C ALA A 465 -17.56 18.86 31.00
N VAL A 466 -17.57 17.65 31.61
CA VAL A 466 -18.44 16.48 31.28
C VAL A 466 -18.16 15.55 30.04
N ILE A 467 -17.69 14.31 30.35
CA ILE A 467 -18.04 12.95 29.82
C ILE A 467 -17.92 12.70 28.29
N VAL A 468 -17.00 11.88 27.72
CA VAL A 468 -16.52 10.47 27.92
C VAL A 468 -17.29 9.39 27.13
N ASP A 469 -16.63 8.86 26.08
CA ASP A 469 -16.45 7.44 25.67
C ASP A 469 -15.49 7.44 24.44
N ALA A 470 -14.33 6.75 24.46
CA ALA A 470 -14.07 5.33 24.09
C ALA A 470 -14.21 5.05 22.56
N GLU A 471 -13.26 4.42 21.83
CA GLU A 471 -12.00 3.75 22.20
C GLU A 471 -10.97 3.72 21.01
N THR A 472 -9.73 3.29 21.28
CA THR A 472 -8.53 2.93 20.45
C THR A 472 -8.68 2.61 18.93
N ASP A 473 -7.65 2.67 18.06
CA ASP A 473 -6.18 2.71 18.25
C ASP A 473 -5.43 3.37 17.04
N ASP A 474 -4.10 3.54 17.12
CA ASP A 474 -3.24 4.30 16.17
C ASP A 474 -2.37 3.40 15.22
N PRO A 475 -1.30 3.82 14.47
CA PRO A 475 -1.40 3.79 12.99
C PRO A 475 -0.21 3.13 12.20
N ALA A 476 -0.24 3.33 10.86
CA ALA A 476 0.84 3.16 9.86
C ALA A 476 1.15 1.73 9.37
N PRO A 477 1.64 1.55 8.12
CA PRO A 477 3.04 1.88 7.77
C PRO A 477 3.29 2.56 6.40
N GLU A 478 4.46 3.20 6.28
CA GLU A 478 5.18 3.53 5.02
C GLU A 478 5.91 2.26 4.48
N ALA A 479 6.16 1.97 3.19
CA ALA A 479 6.38 2.68 1.92
C ALA A 479 7.85 2.63 1.43
N ALA A 480 8.08 1.89 0.33
CA ALA A 480 9.25 1.81 -0.57
C ALA A 480 8.84 0.87 -1.73
N ASP A 481 8.82 1.26 -3.01
CA ASP A 481 9.93 1.51 -3.97
C ASP A 481 10.67 0.22 -4.42
N ASP A 482 10.96 -0.04 -5.70
CA ASP A 482 10.51 0.56 -6.99
C ASP A 482 10.89 -0.40 -8.17
N ALA A 483 10.28 -0.21 -9.36
CA ALA A 483 10.57 -0.79 -10.70
C ALA A 483 10.51 -2.34 -10.88
N ALA A 484 9.94 -2.97 -11.93
CA ALA A 484 9.64 -2.64 -13.35
C ALA A 484 10.85 -2.74 -14.32
N ASP A 485 10.75 -3.23 -15.57
CA ASP A 485 9.86 -4.20 -16.23
C ASP A 485 10.43 -4.54 -17.64
N GLN A 486 10.16 -5.74 -18.22
CA GLN A 486 10.18 -6.08 -19.67
C GLN A 486 11.51 -5.87 -20.50
N ASP A 487 11.73 -6.36 -21.72
CA ASP A 487 11.34 -7.61 -22.43
C ASP A 487 12.27 -7.85 -23.67
N ASP A 488 11.96 -8.91 -24.44
CA ASP A 488 12.21 -9.12 -25.89
C ASP A 488 13.51 -9.77 -26.43
N GLU A 489 13.32 -10.36 -27.63
CA GLU A 489 14.04 -11.49 -28.24
C GLU A 489 15.07 -11.07 -29.31
N ASP A 490 15.94 -12.01 -29.73
CA ASP A 490 16.27 -12.20 -31.16
C ASP A 490 16.83 -13.63 -31.42
N GLU A 491 16.70 -14.16 -32.64
CA GLU A 491 16.99 -15.57 -32.99
C GLU A 491 18.08 -15.71 -34.13
N PRO A 492 18.17 -16.79 -34.94
CA PRO A 492 19.32 -17.70 -34.97
C PRO A 492 20.30 -17.55 -36.15
N ASP A 493 21.37 -18.36 -36.15
CA ASP A 493 22.13 -18.72 -37.36
C ASP A 493 22.49 -20.24 -37.37
N GLN A 494 22.86 -20.76 -38.54
CA GLN A 494 22.99 -22.19 -38.88
C GLN A 494 24.45 -22.58 -39.23
N GLY A 495 24.80 -23.88 -39.22
CA GLY A 495 26.12 -24.35 -39.63
C GLY A 495 26.35 -25.86 -39.43
N ASP A 496 26.26 -26.62 -40.52
CA ASP A 496 26.25 -28.09 -40.58
C ASP A 496 27.63 -28.81 -40.46
N GLU A 497 27.58 -30.14 -40.67
CA GLU A 497 28.63 -31.10 -41.08
C GLU A 497 29.49 -31.80 -40.00
N ASP A 498 29.11 -33.07 -39.74
CA ASP A 498 29.86 -34.32 -40.03
C ASP A 498 31.32 -34.56 -39.53
N GLU A 499 31.81 -35.79 -39.38
CA GLU A 499 31.28 -37.10 -38.92
C GLU A 499 32.52 -38.01 -38.63
N ALA A 500 32.32 -39.28 -38.27
CA ALA A 500 33.32 -40.36 -38.07
C ALA A 500 34.36 -40.17 -36.93
N VAL A 501 34.60 -41.07 -35.96
CA VAL A 501 34.58 -42.56 -35.80
C VAL A 501 36.00 -43.17 -35.76
N ASP A 502 36.11 -44.26 -34.99
CA ASP A 502 37.26 -45.15 -34.75
C ASP A 502 38.43 -44.64 -33.86
N SER A 503 39.18 -45.51 -33.17
CA SER A 503 38.89 -46.67 -32.27
C SER A 503 40.23 -47.29 -31.80
N ASP A 504 40.19 -48.38 -31.02
CA ASP A 504 41.34 -49.07 -30.37
C ASP A 504 42.06 -48.18 -29.31
N GLY A 505 42.79 -48.68 -28.29
CA GLY A 505 43.50 -49.95 -28.09
C GLY A 505 44.95 -49.58 -27.71
N THR A 506 45.62 -50.11 -26.68
CA THR A 506 45.52 -51.41 -25.98
C THR A 506 45.90 -51.23 -24.47
N ALA A 507 45.95 -52.32 -23.70
CA ALA A 507 46.03 -52.36 -22.22
C ALA A 507 47.47 -52.47 -21.62
N GLU A 508 47.55 -53.03 -20.40
CA GLU A 508 48.72 -53.38 -19.56
C GLU A 508 49.32 -52.27 -18.65
N SER A 509 49.70 -52.53 -17.38
CA SER A 509 49.56 -53.74 -16.52
C SER A 509 49.82 -53.44 -15.02
N ALA A 510 49.72 -54.48 -14.16
CA ALA A 510 50.04 -54.58 -12.72
C ALA A 510 49.05 -53.92 -11.72
N ASP A 511 48.49 -54.57 -10.68
CA ASP A 511 48.96 -55.54 -9.64
C ASP A 511 49.45 -54.85 -8.34
N ASP A 512 49.15 -55.30 -7.11
CA ASP A 512 48.41 -56.49 -6.62
C ASP A 512 47.79 -56.26 -5.21
N ALA A 513 46.91 -57.20 -4.79
CA ALA A 513 46.73 -57.77 -3.45
C ALA A 513 45.98 -57.04 -2.30
N ALA A 514 45.03 -57.81 -1.72
CA ALA A 514 44.54 -57.82 -0.32
C ALA A 514 43.77 -56.58 0.21
N GLY A 515 42.58 -56.67 0.83
CA GLY A 515 41.78 -57.82 1.28
C GLY A 515 42.10 -58.27 2.72
N GLY A 516 41.18 -58.29 3.69
CA GLY A 516 39.76 -57.93 3.69
C GLY A 516 39.11 -58.25 5.06
N SER A 517 37.79 -58.53 5.07
CA SER A 517 37.00 -59.11 6.19
C SER A 517 36.63 -58.23 7.41
N ALA A 518 35.36 -57.79 7.42
CA ALA A 518 34.37 -57.81 8.51
C ALA A 518 34.71 -57.32 9.95
N GLY A 519 33.91 -56.37 10.47
CA GLY A 519 33.87 -56.03 11.90
C GLY A 519 32.88 -54.90 12.31
N LYS A 520 31.64 -55.26 12.65
CA LYS A 520 30.70 -54.46 13.49
C LYS A 520 30.51 -55.23 14.82
N PRO A 521 30.03 -54.64 15.95
CA PRO A 521 29.19 -53.43 16.06
C PRO A 521 29.52 -52.47 17.25
N SER A 522 28.75 -51.38 17.40
CA SER A 522 27.86 -51.14 18.57
C SER A 522 27.38 -49.67 18.66
N THR A 523 26.17 -49.45 19.20
CA THR A 523 25.63 -48.25 19.92
C THR A 523 26.11 -46.84 19.53
N THR A 524 25.24 -45.85 19.29
CA THR A 524 24.16 -45.34 20.17
C THR A 524 23.17 -44.54 19.25
N LEU A 525 21.86 -44.37 19.46
CA LEU A 525 21.19 -43.70 20.59
C LEU A 525 19.64 -43.93 20.57
N HIS A 526 19.01 -43.85 21.74
CA HIS A 526 17.58 -43.69 22.11
C HIS A 526 16.42 -43.79 21.09
N GLY A 527 15.36 -44.49 21.53
CA GLY A 527 14.12 -43.78 21.92
C GLY A 527 12.98 -43.63 20.89
N ARG A 528 12.14 -44.66 20.75
CA ARG A 528 10.78 -44.57 20.19
C ARG A 528 9.79 -44.06 21.28
N PRO A 529 8.62 -43.46 20.93
CA PRO A 529 7.52 -44.25 20.37
C PRO A 529 6.64 -43.60 19.27
N GLN A 530 5.82 -44.45 18.67
CA GLN A 530 4.67 -44.19 17.80
C GLN A 530 3.41 -43.86 18.65
N ALA A 531 2.28 -43.33 18.14
CA ALA A 531 1.92 -42.58 16.92
C ALA A 531 0.42 -42.14 16.99
N ASN A 532 -0.07 -41.54 15.89
CA ASN A 532 -1.46 -41.52 15.40
C ASN A 532 -2.51 -40.49 15.88
N ASN A 533 -3.40 -40.19 14.91
CA ASN A 533 -4.81 -39.75 14.98
C ASN A 533 -5.17 -38.25 15.23
N ARG A 534 -5.34 -37.55 14.10
CA ARG A 534 -6.55 -36.79 13.72
C ARG A 534 -6.95 -37.23 12.29
N PRO A 535 -8.15 -36.93 11.75
CA PRO A 535 -9.31 -36.29 12.39
C PRO A 535 -10.65 -37.08 12.25
N ARG A 536 -11.60 -36.80 13.14
CA ARG A 536 -12.99 -36.46 12.79
C ARG A 536 -13.67 -35.80 13.99
#